data_AF-A0A099ZUL7-F1
#
_entry.id   AF-A0A099ZUL7-F1
#
_cell.length_a   1.000
_cell.length_b   1.000
_cell.length_c   1.000
_cell.angle_alpha   90.00
_cell.angle_beta   90.00
_cell.angle_gamma   90.00
#
_symmetry.space_group_name_H-M   'P 1'
#
loop_
_entity.id
_entity.type
_entity.pdbx_description
1 polymer ?
#
loop_
_entity_poly.entity_id
_entity_poly.type
_entity_poly.pdbx_seq_one_letter_code
_entity_poly.pdbx_strand_id
1 'polypeptide(L)'
;MSAPSSDAGNPAHTLFERFLRAGQCQEVLGTFGELRGHLGLQGTTGLQLYRELKAALNSWSAKALWNKLDKKAAHGDYEQGTAC
;
A
#
# COMPACT_ATOMS: atom_id res chain seq x y z
N MET A 1 -9.48 28.92 14.55
CA MET A 1 -8.36 28.03 14.16
C MET A 1 -8.95 26.65 13.99
N SER A 2 -9.17 26.23 12.74
CA SER A 2 -9.83 24.96 12.42
C SER A 2 -8.90 23.80 12.77
N ALA A 3 -9.35 22.90 13.63
CA ALA A 3 -8.65 21.68 13.97
C ALA A 3 -8.32 20.90 12.68
N PRO A 4 -7.12 20.34 12.52
CA PRO A 4 -6.94 19.31 11.50
C PRO A 4 -7.89 18.19 11.90
N SER A 5 -8.89 17.93 11.06
CA SER A 5 -9.72 16.75 11.16
C SER A 5 -8.81 15.54 11.03
N SER A 6 -8.27 15.10 12.16
CA SER A 6 -7.70 13.77 12.31
C SER A 6 -8.88 12.83 12.16
N ASP A 7 -9.18 12.49 10.92
CA ASP A 7 -9.75 11.20 10.59
C ASP A 7 -8.84 10.20 11.33
N ALA A 8 -9.31 9.73 12.48
CA ALA A 8 -8.71 8.60 13.20
C ALA A 8 -8.97 7.31 12.40
N GLY A 9 -8.78 7.41 11.07
CA GLY A 9 -9.16 6.46 10.06
C GLY A 9 -8.06 5.46 9.91
N ASN A 10 -8.29 4.31 10.52
CA ASN A 10 -7.61 3.05 10.29
C ASN A 10 -6.06 3.11 10.44
N PRO A 11 -5.44 2.47 11.44
CA PRO A 11 -3.98 2.52 11.65
C PRO A 11 -3.15 2.12 10.41
N ALA A 12 -3.74 1.34 9.50
CA ALA A 12 -3.17 1.02 8.19
C ALA A 12 -2.89 2.26 7.31
N HIS A 13 -3.72 3.30 7.35
CA HIS A 13 -3.52 4.53 6.58
C HIS A 13 -2.32 5.32 7.10
N THR A 14 -2.20 5.48 8.41
CA THR A 14 -1.05 6.16 9.04
C THR A 14 0.26 5.44 8.70
N LEU A 15 0.27 4.10 8.74
CA LEU A 15 1.43 3.30 8.35
C LEU A 15 1.75 3.46 6.86
N PHE A 16 0.73 3.52 6.01
CA PHE A 16 0.91 3.74 4.59
C PHE A 16 1.45 5.15 4.25
N GLU A 17 0.98 6.19 4.91
CA GLU A 17 1.55 7.54 4.76
C GLU A 17 3.00 7.60 5.22
N ARG A 18 3.35 6.89 6.31
CA ARG A 18 4.72 6.76 6.77
C ARG A 18 5.59 6.01 5.77
N PHE A 19 5.06 4.96 5.14
CA PHE A 19 5.70 4.26 4.03
C PHE A 19 5.93 5.17 2.81
N LEU A 20 4.94 5.99 2.43
CA LEU A 20 5.09 6.96 1.32
C LEU A 20 6.13 8.04 1.59
N ARG A 21 6.27 8.45 2.86
CA ARG A 21 7.22 9.48 3.29
C ARG A 21 8.62 8.93 3.57
N ALA A 22 8.76 7.62 3.76
CA ALA A 22 10.04 6.98 4.00
C ALA A 22 10.99 7.19 2.81
N GLY A 23 12.16 7.79 3.08
CA GLY A 23 13.19 8.05 2.08
C GLY A 23 14.35 7.04 2.10
N GLN A 24 14.36 6.15 3.11
CA GLN A 24 15.43 5.18 3.33
C GLN A 24 14.91 3.76 3.17
N CYS A 25 15.71 2.87 2.56
CA CYS A 25 15.32 1.47 2.34
C CYS A 25 14.91 0.76 3.64
N GLN A 26 15.62 0.97 4.74
CA GLN A 26 15.30 0.33 6.02
C GLN A 26 13.96 0.81 6.58
N GLU A 27 13.65 2.11 6.46
CA GLU A 27 12.37 2.67 6.90
C GLU A 27 11.21 2.13 6.05
N VAL A 28 11.40 2.06 4.74
CA VAL A 28 10.42 1.49 3.79
C VAL A 28 10.14 0.03 4.15
N LEU A 29 11.17 -0.78 4.40
CA LEU A 29 11.02 -2.19 4.77
C LEU A 29 10.34 -2.36 6.14
N GLY A 30 10.69 -1.52 7.12
CA GLY A 30 10.09 -1.55 8.46
C GLY A 30 8.61 -1.20 8.43
N THR A 31 8.26 -0.07 7.82
CA THR A 31 6.85 0.35 7.68
C THR A 31 6.02 -0.61 6.84
N PHE A 32 6.59 -1.20 5.79
CA PHE A 32 5.90 -2.22 5.01
C PHE A 32 5.65 -3.51 5.82
N GLY A 33 6.62 -3.93 6.65
CA GLY A 33 6.46 -5.07 7.54
C GLY A 33 5.38 -4.84 8.60
N GLU A 34 5.37 -3.66 9.23
CA GLU A 34 4.33 -3.25 10.17
C GLU A 34 2.95 -3.21 9.52
N LEU A 35 2.85 -2.64 8.31
CA LEU A 35 1.60 -2.59 7.53
C LEU A 35 1.08 -4.00 7.22
N ARG A 36 1.97 -4.92 6.77
CA ARG A 36 1.60 -6.32 6.52
C ARG A 36 1.14 -7.03 7.79
N GLY A 37 1.81 -6.79 8.92
CA GLY A 37 1.39 -7.33 10.22
C GLY A 37 0.00 -6.83 10.64
N HIS A 38 -0.24 -5.51 10.52
CA HIS A 38 -1.52 -4.89 10.85
C HIS A 38 -2.68 -5.38 9.97
N LEU A 39 -2.40 -5.70 8.70
CA LEU A 39 -3.40 -6.19 7.76
C LEU A 39 -3.52 -7.72 7.76
N GLY A 40 -2.71 -8.45 8.54
CA GLY A 40 -2.71 -9.92 8.56
C GLY A 40 -2.12 -10.57 7.31
N LEU A 41 -1.36 -9.83 6.50
CA LEU A 41 -0.85 -10.23 5.17
C LEU A 41 0.52 -10.91 5.21
N GLN A 42 0.84 -11.58 6.32
CA GLN A 42 2.11 -12.29 6.47
C GLN A 42 2.18 -13.53 5.58
N GLY A 43 1.04 -14.17 5.29
CA GLY A 43 0.95 -15.37 4.45
C GLY A 43 0.75 -15.12 2.96
N THR A 44 0.31 -13.91 2.56
CA THR A 44 0.07 -13.58 1.15
C THR A 44 1.31 -13.00 0.48
N THR A 45 1.58 -13.45 -0.75
CA THR A 45 2.73 -13.05 -1.57
C THR A 45 2.28 -12.74 -2.99
N GLY A 46 3.15 -12.06 -3.76
CA GLY A 46 2.89 -11.74 -5.17
C GLY A 46 1.64 -10.86 -5.39
N LEU A 47 0.80 -11.27 -6.33
CA LEU A 47 -0.41 -10.54 -6.73
C LEU A 47 -1.52 -10.54 -5.68
N GLN A 48 -1.65 -11.60 -4.88
CA GLN A 48 -2.63 -11.65 -3.79
C GLN A 48 -2.32 -10.58 -2.75
N LEU A 49 -1.06 -10.46 -2.34
CA LEU A 49 -0.61 -9.40 -1.45
C LEU A 49 -1.01 -8.03 -2.00
N TYR A 50 -0.75 -7.75 -3.28
CA TYR A 50 -1.10 -6.48 -3.92
C TYR A 50 -2.61 -6.21 -3.89
N ARG A 51 -3.43 -7.21 -4.21
CA ARG A 51 -4.89 -7.10 -4.19
C ARG A 51 -5.42 -6.80 -2.79
N GLU A 52 -4.93 -7.51 -1.78
CA GLU A 52 -5.35 -7.29 -0.40
C GLU A 52 -4.84 -5.95 0.16
N LEU A 53 -3.59 -5.56 -0.14
CA LEU A 53 -3.07 -4.23 0.23
C LEU A 53 -3.94 -3.12 -0.39
N LYS A 54 -4.30 -3.25 -1.68
CA LYS A 54 -5.14 -2.29 -2.40
C LYS A 54 -6.55 -2.22 -1.84
N ALA A 55 -7.15 -3.35 -1.47
CA ALA A 55 -8.47 -3.41 -0.86
C ALA A 55 -8.49 -2.78 0.54
N ALA A 56 -7.48 -3.08 1.36
CA ALA A 56 -7.35 -2.54 2.71
C ALA A 56 -7.00 -1.04 2.72
N LEU A 57 -6.27 -0.57 1.71
CA LEU A 57 -5.87 0.82 1.54
C LEU A 57 -6.68 1.49 0.42
N ASN A 58 -8.00 1.51 0.57
CA ASN A 58 -8.90 2.29 -0.30
C ASN A 58 -8.88 3.81 0.05
N SER A 59 -7.67 4.29 0.39
CA SER A 59 -7.19 5.66 0.54
C SER A 59 -7.45 6.57 -0.64
N TRP A 60 -8.01 7.78 -0.49
CA TRP A 60 -7.81 8.81 -1.52
C TRP A 60 -6.32 9.12 -1.74
N SER A 61 -5.52 9.05 -0.67
CA SER A 61 -4.06 9.18 -0.68
C SER A 61 -3.36 8.00 -1.41
N ALA A 62 -3.92 6.81 -1.33
CA ALA A 62 -3.36 5.60 -1.94
C ALA A 62 -3.72 5.43 -3.43
N LYS A 63 -4.84 6.01 -3.89
CA LYS A 63 -5.29 5.91 -5.29
C LYS A 63 -4.22 6.32 -6.32
N ALA A 64 -3.46 7.38 -6.04
CA ALA A 64 -2.41 7.85 -6.95
C ALA A 64 -1.25 6.84 -7.06
N LEU A 65 -0.87 6.20 -5.94
CA LEU A 65 0.13 5.14 -5.93
C LEU A 65 -0.39 3.91 -6.68
N TRP A 66 -1.63 3.50 -6.38
CA TRP A 66 -2.25 2.34 -7.01
C TRP A 66 -2.35 2.51 -8.52
N ASN A 67 -2.78 3.68 -9.02
CA ASN A 67 -2.83 3.92 -10.47
C ASN A 67 -1.47 3.74 -11.16
N LYS A 68 -0.36 4.13 -10.50
CA LYS A 68 0.99 3.93 -11.08
C LYS A 68 1.38 2.45 -11.10
N LEU A 69 1.10 1.73 -10.01
CA LEU A 69 1.39 0.30 -9.90
C LEU A 69 0.50 -0.53 -10.85
N ASP A 70 -0.78 -0.21 -10.93
CA ASP A 70 -1.77 -0.88 -11.80
C ASP A 70 -1.41 -0.70 -13.28
N LYS A 71 -1.01 0.51 -13.67
CA LYS A 71 -0.53 0.78 -15.04
C LYS A 71 0.72 -0.03 -15.38
N LYS A 72 1.62 -0.24 -14.41
CA LYS A 72 2.82 -1.07 -14.59
C LYS A 72 2.46 -2.55 -14.65
N ALA A 73 1.57 -3.02 -13.78
CA ALA A 73 1.10 -4.41 -13.78
C ALA A 73 0.30 -4.76 -15.05
N ALA A 74 -0.47 -3.81 -15.60
CA ALA A 74 -1.22 -3.97 -16.84
C ALA A 74 -0.36 -3.91 -18.12
N HIS A 75 0.97 -3.74 -17.99
CA HIS A 75 1.86 -3.74 -19.16
C HIS A 75 1.87 -5.15 -19.81
N GLY A 76 1.93 -5.20 -21.13
CA GLY A 76 1.85 -6.45 -21.91
C GLY A 76 2.93 -7.46 -21.54
N ASP A 77 4.12 -6.99 -21.15
CA ASP A 77 5.24 -7.84 -20.72
C ASP A 77 4.99 -8.59 -19.40
N TYR A 78 4.01 -8.17 -18.60
CA TYR A 78 3.63 -8.83 -17.34
C TYR A 78 2.36 -9.68 -17.48
N GLU A 79 1.94 -9.99 -18.70
CA GLU A 79 0.69 -10.71 -19.01
C GLU A 79 -0.53 -10.13 -18.27
N GLN A 80 -0.66 -8.79 -18.26
CA GLN A 80 -1.73 -8.07 -17.56
C GLN A 80 -1.75 -8.31 -16.03
N GLY A 81 -0.60 -8.61 -15.43
CA GLY A 81 -0.51 -8.90 -14.00
C GLY A 81 -0.98 -10.32 -13.68
N THR A 82 -0.77 -11.26 -14.61
CA THR A 82 -1.07 -12.69 -14.44
C THR A 82 0.20 -13.54 -14.46
N ALA A 83 1.33 -13.00 -14.92
CA ALA A 83 2.62 -13.66 -14.85
C ALA A 83 3.09 -13.71 -13.39
N CYS A 84 2.89 -14.86 -12.73
CA CYS A 84 3.44 -15.24 -11.43
C CYS A 84 3.74 -16.74 -11.44
#